data_AF-A0A0W8F4L3-F1
#
_entry.id   AF-A0A0W8F4L3-F1
#
_cell.length_a   1.000
_cell.length_b   1.000
_cell.length_c   1.000
_cell.angle_alpha   90.00
_cell.angle_beta   90.00
_cell.angle_gamma   90.00
#
_symmetry.space_group_name_H-M   'P 1'
#
loop_
_entity.id
_entity.type
_entity.pdbx_description
1 polymer ?
#
loop_
_entity_poly.entity_id
_entity_poly.type
_entity_poly.pdbx_seq_one_letter_code
_entity_poly.pdbx_strand_id
1 'polypeptide(L)'
;MPTDTKDARVVKVAHLPDTERLLHIQKQPGILAVLAFYEGFPVSSTGNGDFEQIAAVAEDFLRSGKKTARDMKMGTLGQITLEAGEKKCIIVPCGDLFLCMVTRADVNLGLIRLAVRTLQAGER
;
A
#
# COMPACT_ATOMS: atom_id res chain seq x y z
N MET A 1 -15.14 36.28 19.89
CA MET A 1 -14.20 35.21 19.46
C MET A 1 -13.15 35.05 20.54
N PRO A 2 -12.86 33.80 20.95
CA PRO A 2 -11.81 33.04 20.28
C PRO A 2 -12.27 31.66 19.79
N THR A 3 -11.99 31.43 18.51
CA THR A 3 -11.63 30.18 17.81
C THR A 3 -12.12 28.83 18.36
N ASP A 4 -13.23 28.37 17.80
CA ASP A 4 -13.59 26.96 17.68
C ASP A 4 -12.44 26.20 17.01
N THR A 5 -11.77 25.36 17.78
CA THR A 5 -10.83 24.36 17.28
C THR A 5 -11.43 23.01 17.58
N LYS A 6 -11.97 22.33 16.56
CA LYS A 6 -12.07 20.86 16.42
C LYS A 6 -13.20 20.50 15.46
N ASP A 7 -12.82 20.10 14.26
CA ASP A 7 -13.22 18.79 13.74
C ASP A 7 -12.39 18.48 12.49
N ALA A 8 -11.10 18.21 12.72
CA ALA A 8 -10.36 17.36 11.81
C ALA A 8 -11.02 15.99 11.93
N ARG A 9 -11.84 15.62 10.94
CA ARG A 9 -12.47 14.30 10.84
C ARG A 9 -11.35 13.27 10.84
N VAL A 10 -11.04 12.73 12.02
CA VAL A 10 -10.30 11.49 12.15
C VAL A 10 -11.24 10.43 11.60
N VAL A 11 -11.14 10.18 10.30
CA VAL A 11 -11.74 9.02 9.67
C VAL A 11 -11.18 7.84 10.44
N LYS A 12 -12.04 7.22 11.24
CA LYS A 12 -11.70 6.06 12.04
C LYS A 12 -11.54 4.90 11.06
N VAL A 13 -10.36 4.79 10.44
CA VAL A 13 -10.01 3.69 9.55
C VAL A 13 -10.20 2.41 10.35
N ALA A 14 -11.24 1.66 10.02
CA ALA A 14 -11.78 0.64 10.93
C ALA A 14 -10.81 -0.53 11.11
N HIS A 15 -9.81 -0.69 10.25
CA HIS A 15 -8.81 -1.76 10.30
C HIS A 15 -7.45 -1.23 9.85
N LEU A 16 -6.77 -0.50 10.73
CA LEU A 16 -5.34 -0.20 10.56
C LEU A 16 -4.56 -1.52 10.58
N PRO A 17 -3.77 -1.86 9.55
CA PRO A 17 -2.88 -3.00 9.61
C PRO A 17 -1.90 -2.73 10.74
N ASP A 18 -1.98 -3.55 11.78
CA ASP A 18 -1.08 -3.49 12.92
C ASP A 18 0.38 -3.57 12.43
N THR A 19 1.28 -2.83 13.07
CA THR A 19 2.71 -2.76 12.72
C THR A 19 3.34 -4.17 12.66
N GLU A 20 2.89 -5.09 13.52
CA GLU A 20 3.32 -6.51 13.50
C GLU A 20 3.01 -7.22 12.17
N ARG A 21 1.86 -6.92 11.56
CA ARG A 21 1.46 -7.48 10.27
C ARG A 21 2.35 -6.96 9.14
N LEU A 22 2.66 -5.66 9.16
CA LEU A 22 3.58 -5.04 8.20
C LEU A 22 5.00 -5.57 8.34
N LEU A 23 5.47 -5.77 9.58
CA LEU A 23 6.75 -6.41 9.87
C LEU A 23 6.82 -7.85 9.33
N HIS A 24 5.72 -8.59 9.39
CA HIS A 24 5.66 -9.94 8.82
C HIS A 24 5.84 -9.94 7.28
N ILE A 25 5.28 -8.95 6.58
CA ILE A 25 5.53 -8.75 5.14
C ILE A 25 6.99 -8.38 4.91
N GLN A 26 7.50 -7.40 5.64
CA GLN A 26 8.85 -6.90 5.41
C GLN A 26 9.92 -7.99 5.59
N LYS A 27 9.68 -8.96 6.47
CA LYS A 27 10.56 -10.12 6.68
C LYS A 27 10.63 -11.08 5.48
N GLN A 28 9.75 -10.94 4.48
CA GLN A 28 9.82 -11.75 3.27
C GLN A 28 11.09 -11.42 2.47
N PRO A 29 11.80 -12.44 1.95
CA PRO A 29 13.04 -12.22 1.19
C PRO A 29 12.81 -11.28 0.01
N GLY A 30 13.57 -10.18 -0.04
CA GLY A 30 13.54 -9.21 -1.14
C GLY A 30 12.63 -8.01 -0.93
N ILE A 31 11.88 -7.94 0.17
CA ILE A 31 11.12 -6.76 0.54
C ILE A 31 12.03 -5.77 1.29
N LEU A 32 12.08 -4.52 0.82
CA LEU A 32 12.93 -3.47 1.36
C LEU A 32 12.16 -2.53 2.29
N ALA A 33 10.93 -2.18 1.88
CA ALA A 33 10.03 -1.34 2.65
C ALA A 33 8.58 -1.71 2.36
N VAL A 34 7.72 -1.50 3.37
CA VAL A 34 6.29 -1.71 3.28
C VAL A 34 5.59 -0.50 3.88
N LEU A 35 4.55 -0.03 3.18
CA LEU A 35 3.76 1.13 3.56
C LEU A 35 2.29 0.80 3.42
N ALA A 36 1.52 0.97 4.50
CA ALA A 36 0.08 1.13 4.43
C ALA A 36 -0.24 2.63 4.30
N PHE A 37 -1.12 2.99 3.37
CA PHE A 37 -1.51 4.38 3.12
C PHE A 37 -2.99 4.52 2.76
N TYR A 38 -3.52 5.73 2.96
CA TYR A 38 -4.88 6.14 2.63
C TYR A 38 -4.85 7.52 1.97
N GLU A 39 -5.45 7.67 0.79
CA GLU A 39 -5.56 8.95 0.07
C GLU A 39 -4.22 9.70 -0.07
N GLY A 40 -3.12 8.97 -0.31
CA GLY A 40 -1.79 9.53 -0.44
C GLY A 40 -1.09 9.89 0.88
N PHE A 41 -1.65 9.53 2.04
CA PHE A 41 -1.03 9.74 3.34
C PHE A 41 -0.58 8.43 3.97
N PRO A 42 0.65 8.37 4.52
CA PRO A 42 1.14 7.19 5.21
C PRO A 42 0.35 6.96 6.49
N VAL A 43 0.03 5.69 6.75
CA VAL A 43 -0.75 5.25 7.90
C VAL A 43 0.11 4.40 8.84
N SER A 44 0.87 3.46 8.29
CA SER A 44 1.88 2.69 9.01
C SER A 44 2.93 2.19 8.03
N SER A 45 4.19 2.08 8.46
CA SER A 45 5.30 1.77 7.58
C SER A 45 6.41 1.02 8.30
N THR A 46 7.20 0.27 7.52
CA THR A 46 8.41 -0.37 8.01
C THR A 46 9.47 -0.43 6.90
N GLY A 47 10.74 -0.40 7.30
CA GLY A 47 11.89 -0.28 6.40
C GLY A 47 12.38 1.15 6.29
N ASN A 48 13.12 1.44 5.24
CA ASN A 48 13.74 2.75 5.03
C ASN A 48 13.21 3.41 3.75
N GLY A 49 12.81 4.67 3.84
CA GLY A 49 12.30 5.45 2.71
C GLY A 49 11.58 6.73 3.16
N ASP A 50 11.35 7.63 2.21
CA ASP A 50 10.48 8.80 2.36
C ASP A 50 9.02 8.35 2.14
N PHE A 51 8.33 8.03 3.23
CA PHE A 51 7.02 7.39 3.17
C PHE A 51 5.91 8.37 2.80
N GLU A 52 6.05 9.65 3.11
CA GLU A 52 5.17 10.71 2.63
C GLU A 52 5.23 10.81 1.10
N GLN A 53 6.44 10.86 0.52
CA GLN A 53 6.61 10.89 -0.92
C GLN A 53 6.09 9.61 -1.58
N ILE A 54 6.42 8.43 -1.02
CA ILE A 54 5.97 7.15 -1.56
C ILE A 54 4.44 7.05 -1.54
N ALA A 55 3.78 7.49 -0.47
CA ALA A 55 2.31 7.48 -0.37
C ALA A 55 1.67 8.36 -1.45
N ALA A 56 2.16 9.59 -1.63
CA ALA A 56 1.65 10.52 -2.63
C ALA A 56 1.79 9.96 -4.06
N VAL A 57 2.97 9.42 -4.39
CA VAL A 57 3.22 8.82 -5.72
C VAL A 57 2.39 7.54 -5.92
N ALA A 58 2.24 6.70 -4.90
CA ALA A 58 1.42 5.49 -4.98
C ALA A 58 -0.06 5.80 -5.23
N GLU A 59 -0.59 6.88 -4.63
CA GLU A 59 -1.95 7.35 -4.89
C GLU A 59 -2.15 7.82 -6.33
N ASP A 60 -1.17 8.53 -6.90
CA ASP A 60 -1.21 8.93 -8.31
C ASP A 60 -1.18 7.71 -9.25
N PHE A 61 -0.40 6.67 -8.91
CA PHE A 61 -0.42 5.39 -9.63
C PHE A 61 -1.78 4.70 -9.54
N LEU A 62 -2.40 4.66 -8.35
CA LEU A 62 -3.74 4.08 -8.20
C LEU A 62 -4.78 4.83 -9.03
N ARG A 63 -4.77 6.17 -9.00
CA ARG A 63 -5.69 7.00 -9.79
C ARG A 63 -5.54 6.72 -11.27
N SER A 64 -4.31 6.70 -11.76
CA SER A 64 -3.99 6.41 -13.16
C SER A 64 -4.35 4.97 -13.55
N GLY A 65 -3.93 3.98 -12.75
CA GLY A 65 -4.20 2.57 -12.99
C GLY A 65 -5.69 2.23 -12.98
N LYS A 66 -6.48 2.83 -12.08
CA LYS A 66 -7.95 2.69 -12.07
C LYS A 66 -8.56 3.23 -13.36
N LYS A 67 -8.09 4.38 -13.85
CA LYS A 67 -8.54 4.93 -15.14
C LYS A 67 -8.17 3.99 -16.30
N THR A 68 -6.91 3.57 -16.38
CA THR A 68 -6.43 2.65 -17.42
C THR A 68 -7.23 1.34 -17.43
N ALA A 69 -7.46 0.72 -16.27
CA ALA A 69 -8.24 -0.52 -16.18
C ALA A 69 -9.68 -0.35 -16.70
N ARG A 70 -10.33 0.79 -16.40
CA ARG A 70 -11.66 1.11 -16.95
C ARG A 70 -11.62 1.30 -18.46
N ASP A 71 -10.70 2.13 -18.95
CA ASP A 71 -10.58 2.46 -20.37
C ASP A 71 -10.29 1.19 -21.21
N MET A 72 -9.52 0.25 -20.65
CA MET A 72 -9.19 -1.04 -21.26
C MET A 72 -10.23 -2.13 -21.00
N LYS A 73 -11.34 -1.85 -20.31
CA LYS A 73 -12.40 -2.83 -19.95
C LYS A 73 -11.86 -4.05 -19.17
N MET A 74 -10.87 -3.84 -18.31
CA MET A 74 -10.23 -4.89 -17.50
C MET A 74 -10.97 -5.19 -16.19
N GLY A 75 -12.04 -4.44 -15.89
CA GLY A 75 -12.76 -4.52 -14.61
C GLY A 75 -12.06 -3.74 -13.50
N THR A 76 -12.24 -4.19 -12.25
CA THR A 76 -11.69 -3.53 -11.07
C THR A 76 -10.18 -3.76 -10.96
N LEU A 77 -9.43 -2.68 -10.70
CA LEU A 77 -7.98 -2.75 -10.46
C LEU A 77 -7.71 -3.57 -9.18
N GLY A 78 -7.11 -4.75 -9.34
CA GLY A 78 -6.73 -5.61 -8.20
C GLY A 78 -5.33 -5.35 -7.64
N GLN A 79 -4.37 -4.98 -8.50
CA GLN A 79 -2.96 -4.77 -8.12
C GLN A 79 -2.26 -3.93 -9.19
N ILE A 80 -1.29 -3.12 -8.78
CA ILE A 80 -0.27 -2.54 -9.67
C ILE A 80 1.08 -3.20 -9.36
N THR A 81 1.83 -3.53 -10.39
CA THR A 81 3.24 -3.91 -10.27
C THR A 81 4.04 -3.09 -11.26
N LEU A 82 4.95 -2.27 -10.73
CA LEU A 82 5.92 -1.50 -11.50
C LEU A 82 7.28 -2.15 -11.34
N GLU A 83 7.88 -2.55 -12.45
CA GLU A 83 9.25 -3.06 -12.48
C GLU A 83 10.17 -2.00 -13.09
N ALA A 84 11.21 -1.61 -12.37
CA ALA A 84 12.15 -0.60 -12.82
C ALA A 84 13.57 -0.99 -12.42
N GLY A 85 14.42 -1.33 -13.41
CA GLY A 85 15.84 -1.65 -13.24
C GLY A 85 16.11 -2.60 -12.07
N GLU A 86 16.47 -2.03 -10.92
CA GLU A 86 16.91 -2.74 -9.72
C GLU A 86 15.80 -3.03 -8.71
N LYS A 87 14.60 -2.47 -8.88
CA LYS A 87 13.52 -2.53 -7.89
C LYS A 87 12.17 -2.85 -8.52
N LYS A 88 11.26 -3.37 -7.69
CA LYS A 88 9.83 -3.40 -8.02
C LYS A 88 9.02 -2.66 -6.95
N CYS A 89 7.95 -2.02 -7.39
CA CYS A 89 6.91 -1.47 -6.54
C CYS A 89 5.63 -2.28 -6.77
N ILE A 90 4.98 -2.74 -5.69
CA ILE A 90 3.75 -3.49 -5.75
C ILE A 90 2.71 -2.79 -4.88
N ILE A 91 1.56 -2.43 -5.46
CA ILE A 91 0.46 -1.76 -4.76
C ILE A 91 -0.77 -2.66 -4.80
N VAL A 92 -1.33 -2.98 -3.64
CA VAL A 92 -2.49 -3.87 -3.48
C VAL A 92 -3.48 -3.29 -2.46
N PRO A 93 -4.79 -3.53 -2.61
CA PRO A 93 -5.77 -3.17 -1.59
C PRO A 93 -5.58 -4.02 -0.32
N CYS A 94 -5.88 -3.46 0.86
CA CYS A 94 -5.83 -4.14 2.17
C CYS A 94 -6.88 -3.48 3.10
N GLY A 95 -8.03 -4.14 3.31
CA GLY A 95 -9.19 -3.49 3.92
C GLY A 95 -9.56 -2.15 3.24
N ASP A 96 -9.65 -1.10 4.04
CA ASP A 96 -9.90 0.29 3.60
C ASP A 96 -8.63 1.02 3.12
N LEU A 97 -7.46 0.38 3.22
CA LEU A 97 -6.16 0.94 2.88
C LEU A 97 -5.58 0.33 1.60
N PHE A 98 -4.43 0.87 1.20
CA PHE A 98 -3.55 0.25 0.22
C PHE A 98 -2.20 -0.08 0.85
N LEU A 99 -1.64 -1.22 0.48
CA LEU A 99 -0.26 -1.59 0.78
C LEU A 99 0.62 -1.30 -0.44
N CYS A 100 1.70 -0.57 -0.23
CA CYS A 100 2.78 -0.37 -1.17
C CYS A 100 4.03 -1.09 -0.65
N MET A 101 4.61 -1.97 -1.47
CA MET A 101 5.84 -2.69 -1.17
C MET A 101 6.92 -2.27 -2.14
N VAL A 102 8.04 -1.79 -1.62
CA VAL A 102 9.28 -1.57 -2.39
C VAL A 102 10.17 -2.78 -2.19
N THR A 103 10.64 -3.35 -3.29
CA THR A 103 11.32 -4.64 -3.31
C THR A 103 12.55 -4.60 -4.21
N ARG A 104 13.46 -5.56 -4.07
CA ARG A 104 14.50 -5.82 -5.06
C ARG A 104 13.91 -6.39 -6.35
N ALA A 105 14.61 -6.22 -7.46
CA ALA A 105 14.20 -6.76 -8.75
C ALA A 105 14.07 -8.30 -8.78
N ASP A 106 14.79 -9.01 -7.91
CA ASP A 106 14.80 -10.48 -7.84
C ASP A 106 13.73 -11.08 -6.90
N VAL A 107 12.83 -10.24 -6.37
CA VAL A 107 11.84 -10.70 -5.40
C VAL A 107 10.89 -11.75 -5.99
N ASN A 108 10.55 -12.76 -5.19
CA ASN A 108 9.61 -13.79 -5.62
C ASN A 108 8.16 -13.29 -5.52
N LEU A 109 7.57 -12.91 -6.66
CA LEU A 109 6.20 -12.41 -6.75
C LEU A 109 5.14 -13.41 -6.25
N GLY A 110 5.40 -14.72 -6.37
CA GLY A 110 4.53 -15.77 -5.85
C GLY A 110 4.44 -15.75 -4.33
N LEU A 111 5.58 -15.61 -3.65
CA LEU A 111 5.65 -15.51 -2.19
C LEU A 111 5.02 -14.20 -1.68
N ILE A 112 5.24 -13.09 -2.39
CA ILE A 112 4.57 -11.82 -2.07
C ILE A 112 3.06 -11.98 -2.14
N ARG A 113 2.56 -12.57 -3.23
CA ARG A 113 1.11 -12.77 -3.41
C ARG A 113 0.51 -13.63 -2.29
N LEU A 114 1.24 -14.64 -1.82
CA LEU A 114 0.82 -15.46 -0.68
C LEU A 114 0.77 -14.63 0.61
N ALA A 115 1.82 -13.86 0.91
CA ALA A 115 1.90 -13.02 2.10
C ALA A 115 0.77 -11.98 2.15
N VAL A 116 0.48 -11.31 1.02
CA VAL A 116 -0.64 -10.35 0.90
C VAL A 116 -1.98 -11.03 1.15
N ARG A 117 -2.21 -12.22 0.57
CA ARG A 117 -3.47 -12.96 0.79
C ARG A 117 -3.67 -13.37 2.24
N THR A 118 -2.60 -13.79 2.93
CA THR A 118 -2.67 -14.14 4.35
C THR A 118 -3.10 -12.96 5.20
N LEU A 119 -2.67 -11.75 4.86
CA LEU A 119 -3.08 -10.53 5.55
C LEU A 119 -4.54 -10.19 5.31
N GLN A 120 -4.96 -10.19 4.04
CA GLN A 120 -6.35 -9.94 3.66
C GLN A 120 -7.31 -11.00 4.22
N ALA A 121 -6.85 -12.24 4.42
CA ALA A 121 -7.66 -13.31 5.01
C ALA A 121 -7.87 -13.13 6.52
N GLY A 122 -6.93 -12.49 7.22
CA GLY A 122 -7.04 -12.15 8.65
C GLY A 122 -7.84 -10.87 8.95
N GLU A 123 -8.55 -10.34 7.95
CA GLU A 123 -9.45 -9.17 8.02
C GLU A 123 -10.93 -9.56 7.84
N ARG A 124 -11.24 -10.86 7.76
CA ARG A 124 -12.60 -11.41 7.66
C ARG A 124 -13.17 -11.83 9.00
#